data_AF-A0AAW5TFL2-F1
#
_entry.id   AF-A0AAW5TFL2-F1
#
_cell.length_a   1.000
_cell.length_b   1.000
_cell.length_c   1.000
_cell.angle_alpha   90.00
_cell.angle_beta   90.00
_cell.angle_gamma   90.00
#
_symmetry.space_group_name_H-M   'P 1'
#
loop_
_entity.id
_entity.type
_entity.pdbx_description
1 polymer ?
#
loop_
_entity_poly.entity_id
_entity_poly.type
_entity_poly.pdbx_seq_one_letter_code
_entity_poly.pdbx_strand_id
1 'polypeptide(L)'
;MYGQRVAIPAIAAIALAGTALSGCGTEQTDDDAGPQIDVLGSMLASESELNTILATTGLRPKTALRQPARLDADEHASRPACLAVIGNAMDELYRDSGFGQFRESLFADDSDALEVDQAVTAFDTPTAARTLVGRTVDTWRQCAGDSLTIRYDGNRRPSTFMLGNPSVVDDIDVTNEQSPTSPQQGSRRAIVAVDNLVVDVRITGTNLTDGQVVRLAKAIAGRNSV
;
A
#
# COMPACT_ATOMS: atom_id res chain seq x y z
N MET A 1 -5.86 31.69 21.06
CA MET A 1 -4.60 32.31 21.53
C MET A 1 -3.79 31.18 22.14
N TYR A 2 -2.66 30.72 21.62
CA TYR A 2 -1.46 31.44 21.20
C TYR A 2 -0.75 30.56 20.16
N GLY A 3 -0.46 31.11 18.97
CA GLY A 3 0.30 30.43 17.93
C GLY A 3 1.80 30.59 18.19
N GLN A 4 2.55 29.49 18.19
CA GLN A 4 4.01 29.55 18.21
C GLN A 4 4.53 29.58 16.77
N ARG A 5 4.98 30.78 16.38
CA ARG A 5 5.74 31.02 15.16
C ARG A 5 7.18 30.54 15.39
N VAL A 6 7.67 29.64 14.55
CA VAL A 6 9.09 29.28 14.49
C VAL A 6 9.83 30.45 13.82
N ALA A 7 10.81 31.00 14.53
CA ALA A 7 11.67 32.07 14.06
C ALA A 7 12.77 31.50 13.15
N ILE A 8 12.87 32.01 11.93
CA ILE A 8 13.97 31.74 10.99
C ILE A 8 15.04 32.81 11.22
N PRO A 9 16.30 32.47 11.53
CA PRO A 9 17.37 33.45 11.57
C PRO A 9 17.78 33.83 10.14
N ALA A 10 17.61 35.11 9.81
CA ALA A 10 18.29 35.77 8.70
C ALA A 10 19.74 36.12 9.09
N ILE A 11 20.64 36.21 8.10
CA ILE A 11 22.01 36.80 8.03
C ILE A 11 22.84 35.89 7.08
N ALA A 12 23.56 36.32 6.05
CA ALA A 12 23.89 37.63 5.49
C ALA A 12 24.24 37.47 4.00
N ALA A 13 23.92 38.48 3.19
CA ALA A 13 24.38 38.59 1.82
C ALA A 13 25.87 39.01 1.81
N ILE A 14 26.72 38.19 1.20
CA ILE A 14 28.07 38.56 0.81
C ILE A 14 28.06 38.76 -0.70
N ALA A 15 28.13 40.01 -1.13
CA ALA A 15 28.37 40.38 -2.51
C ALA A 15 29.87 40.24 -2.80
N LEU A 16 30.23 39.33 -3.71
CA LEU A 16 31.54 39.29 -4.34
C LEU A 16 31.33 39.47 -5.84
N ALA A 17 31.73 40.64 -6.33
CA ALA A 17 31.92 40.92 -7.74
C ALA A 17 33.19 40.20 -8.22
N GLY A 18 33.11 39.48 -9.34
CA GLY A 18 34.24 38.78 -9.94
C GLY A 18 33.96 38.35 -11.38
N THR A 19 34.29 39.26 -12.30
CA THR A 19 34.70 39.10 -13.72
C THR A 19 34.47 37.75 -14.45
N ALA A 20 33.79 37.87 -15.60
CA ALA A 20 33.58 36.83 -16.60
C ALA A 20 34.87 36.31 -17.24
N LEU A 21 34.97 34.99 -17.39
CA LEU A 21 35.82 34.31 -18.37
C LEU A 21 34.94 33.35 -19.16
N SER A 22 34.84 33.61 -20.46
CA SER A 22 34.17 32.77 -21.45
C SER A 22 34.86 31.41 -21.54
N GLY A 23 34.11 30.35 -21.26
CA GLY A 23 34.48 28.97 -21.55
C GLY A 23 33.27 28.25 -22.13
N CYS A 24 33.39 27.75 -23.35
CA CYS A 24 32.40 26.88 -23.99
C CYS A 24 32.22 25.61 -23.15
N GLY A 25 31.23 25.61 -22.27
CA GLY A 25 30.62 24.41 -21.73
C GLY A 25 29.22 24.34 -22.33
N THR A 26 28.94 23.24 -23.03
CA THR A 26 27.58 22.90 -23.47
C THR A 26 26.62 23.09 -22.30
N GLU A 27 25.77 24.13 -22.37
CA GLU A 27 24.53 24.19 -21.62
C GLU A 27 23.76 22.92 -21.98
N GLN A 28 23.83 21.96 -21.07
CA GLN A 28 22.98 20.80 -21.09
C GLN A 28 21.58 21.34 -20.91
N THR A 29 20.87 21.40 -22.04
CA THR A 29 19.44 21.66 -22.15
C THR A 29 18.73 21.08 -20.93
N ASP A 30 18.04 21.96 -20.19
CA ASP A 30 16.99 21.56 -19.26
C ASP A 30 16.17 20.46 -19.91
N ASP A 31 16.21 19.28 -19.28
CA ASP A 31 15.47 18.12 -19.70
C ASP A 31 14.00 18.51 -19.92
N ASP A 32 13.56 18.34 -21.16
CA ASP A 32 12.17 18.31 -21.57
C ASP A 32 11.48 17.13 -20.89
N ALA A 33 11.23 17.24 -19.59
CA ALA A 33 10.38 16.32 -18.86
C ALA A 33 8.93 16.71 -19.12
N GLY A 34 8.44 16.32 -20.30
CA GLY A 34 7.01 16.26 -20.56
C GLY A 34 6.28 15.46 -19.47
N PRO A 35 4.93 15.53 -19.39
CA PRO A 35 4.18 14.90 -18.30
C PRO A 35 4.50 13.41 -18.22
N GLN A 36 5.25 13.00 -17.20
CA GLN A 36 5.57 11.59 -16.98
C GLN A 36 4.27 10.87 -16.61
N ILE A 37 3.81 9.97 -17.49
CA ILE A 37 2.60 9.19 -17.26
C ILE A 37 2.85 8.22 -16.12
N ASP A 38 2.07 8.34 -15.05
CA ASP A 38 2.10 7.41 -13.92
C ASP A 38 1.33 6.13 -14.25
N VAL A 39 1.95 5.24 -15.03
CA VAL A 39 1.32 4.02 -15.54
C VAL A 39 0.75 3.17 -14.41
N LEU A 40 1.55 2.82 -13.39
CA LEU A 40 1.06 2.04 -12.24
C LEU A 40 -0.06 2.77 -11.48
N GLY A 41 0.04 4.09 -11.32
CA GLY A 41 -1.00 4.87 -10.66
C GLY A 41 -2.33 4.80 -11.42
N SER A 42 -2.27 4.84 -12.75
CA SER A 42 -3.46 4.70 -13.61
C SER A 42 -4.08 3.30 -13.57
N MET A 43 -3.35 2.29 -13.10
CA MET A 43 -3.88 0.93 -12.91
C MET A 43 -4.72 0.79 -11.65
N LEU A 44 -4.57 1.65 -10.64
CA LEU A 44 -5.36 1.58 -9.41
C LEU A 44 -6.83 1.96 -9.67
N ALA A 45 -7.76 1.26 -9.03
CA ALA A 45 -9.18 1.55 -9.13
C ALA A 45 -9.48 2.97 -8.62
N SER A 46 -10.26 3.72 -9.38
CA SER A 46 -10.69 5.06 -9.01
C SER A 46 -11.73 5.04 -7.89
N GLU A 47 -11.96 6.20 -7.26
CA GLU A 47 -13.00 6.36 -6.23
C GLU A 47 -14.38 5.85 -6.68
N SER A 48 -14.80 6.18 -7.90
CA SER A 48 -16.11 5.80 -8.44
C SER A 48 -16.22 4.29 -8.69
N GLU A 49 -15.14 3.66 -9.15
CA GLU A 49 -15.07 2.21 -9.32
C GLU A 49 -15.11 1.48 -7.98
N LEU A 50 -14.36 1.95 -6.97
CA LEU A 50 -14.40 1.38 -5.62
C LEU A 50 -15.80 1.47 -5.00
N ASN A 51 -16.42 2.64 -5.09
CA ASN A 51 -17.80 2.85 -4.65
C ASN A 51 -18.78 1.92 -5.39
N THR A 52 -18.58 1.68 -6.69
CA THR A 52 -19.40 0.74 -7.47
C THR A 52 -19.18 -0.73 -7.05
N ILE A 53 -17.92 -1.18 -6.92
CA ILE A 53 -17.57 -2.57 -6.57
C ILE A 53 -18.11 -2.96 -5.18
N LEU A 54 -18.13 -1.98 -4.27
CA LEU A 54 -18.53 -2.15 -2.87
C LEU A 54 -19.95 -1.66 -2.57
N ALA A 55 -20.69 -1.22 -3.60
CA ALA A 55 -22.06 -0.72 -3.47
C ALA A 55 -22.21 0.37 -2.38
N THR A 56 -21.27 1.33 -2.36
CA THR A 56 -21.22 2.45 -1.42
C THR A 56 -21.01 3.76 -2.18
N THR A 57 -21.07 4.89 -1.49
CA THR A 57 -20.80 6.25 -2.03
C THR A 57 -19.87 7.07 -1.13
N GLY A 58 -19.46 6.49 0.01
CA GLY A 58 -18.73 7.19 1.06
C GLY A 58 -17.21 7.11 0.94
N LEU A 59 -16.66 6.24 0.10
CA LEU A 59 -15.20 6.10 -0.01
C LEU A 59 -14.58 7.35 -0.62
N ARG A 60 -13.56 7.88 0.05
CA ARG A 60 -12.74 9.02 -0.38
C ARG A 60 -11.26 8.68 -0.23
N PRO A 61 -10.37 9.22 -1.10
CA PRO A 61 -8.94 8.98 -1.00
C PRO A 61 -8.39 9.57 0.31
N LYS A 62 -7.50 8.83 0.96
CA LYS A 62 -6.83 9.22 2.20
C LYS A 62 -5.32 9.37 1.99
N THR A 63 -4.70 8.40 1.31
CA THR A 63 -3.26 8.42 1.03
C THR A 63 -2.97 7.93 -0.40
N ALA A 64 -1.81 8.33 -0.91
CA ALA A 64 -1.24 7.81 -2.14
C ALA A 64 0.26 7.63 -1.94
N LEU A 65 0.73 6.39 -1.92
CA LEU A 65 2.13 6.06 -1.60
C LEU A 65 2.90 5.61 -2.85
N ARG A 66 4.21 5.91 -2.84
CA ARG A 66 5.17 5.47 -3.85
C ARG A 66 6.20 4.48 -3.29
N GLN A 67 6.04 4.09 -2.04
CA GLN A 67 6.84 3.10 -1.32
C GLN A 67 5.95 2.35 -0.33
N PRO A 68 6.25 1.07 -0.02
CA PRO A 68 5.59 0.30 1.02
C PRO A 68 5.47 1.03 2.36
N ALA A 69 4.29 0.96 2.96
CA ALA A 69 4.08 1.44 4.32
C ALA A 69 4.83 0.58 5.35
N ARG A 70 5.19 1.21 6.48
CA ARG A 70 5.75 0.56 7.66
C ARG A 70 4.77 0.72 8.81
N LEU A 71 4.92 -0.12 9.83
CA LEU A 71 4.33 0.21 11.13
C LEU A 71 4.85 1.58 11.59
N ASP A 72 4.00 2.32 12.30
CA ASP A 72 4.42 3.55 12.95
C ASP A 72 5.47 3.25 14.02
N ALA A 73 6.27 4.25 14.38
CA ALA A 73 7.40 4.06 15.30
C ALA A 73 6.98 3.60 16.71
N ASP A 74 5.73 3.88 17.11
CA ASP A 74 5.14 3.44 18.37
C ASP A 74 4.43 2.07 18.28
N GLU A 75 4.37 1.45 17.10
CA GLU A 75 3.66 0.20 16.86
C GLU A 75 4.59 -1.02 16.85
N HIS A 76 4.21 -2.06 17.61
CA HIS A 76 5.01 -3.27 17.79
C HIS A 76 4.18 -4.53 17.58
N ALA A 77 4.47 -5.26 16.51
CA ALA A 77 3.83 -6.55 16.22
C ALA A 77 4.40 -7.68 17.08
N SER A 78 3.54 -8.50 17.69
CA SER A 78 3.95 -9.70 18.43
C SER A 78 4.65 -10.72 17.53
N ARG A 79 4.33 -10.74 16.23
CA ARG A 79 4.96 -11.54 15.18
C ARG A 79 5.09 -10.69 13.91
N PRO A 80 6.23 -10.00 13.69
CA PRO A 80 6.40 -9.08 12.55
C PRO A 80 6.08 -9.70 11.19
N ALA A 81 6.50 -10.94 10.92
CA ALA A 81 6.19 -11.64 9.67
C ALA A 81 4.67 -11.76 9.40
N CYS A 82 3.84 -11.87 10.44
CA CYS A 82 2.39 -12.01 10.28
C CYS A 82 1.67 -10.69 10.00
N LEU A 83 2.38 -9.55 9.96
CA LEU A 83 1.85 -8.32 9.37
C LEU A 83 1.41 -8.53 7.92
N ALA A 84 2.02 -9.49 7.22
CA ALA A 84 1.58 -9.91 5.91
C ALA A 84 0.12 -10.37 5.87
N VAL A 85 -0.50 -10.83 6.96
CA VAL A 85 -1.93 -11.19 6.89
C VAL A 85 -2.81 -9.94 6.94
N ILE A 86 -2.48 -9.01 7.83
CA ILE A 86 -3.36 -7.87 8.13
C ILE A 86 -3.09 -6.65 7.25
N GLY A 87 -1.92 -6.55 6.59
CA GLY A 87 -1.51 -5.45 5.73
C GLY A 87 -1.15 -5.91 4.32
N ASN A 88 -1.72 -5.26 3.30
CA ASN A 88 -1.20 -5.37 1.94
C ASN A 88 0.10 -4.58 1.82
N ALA A 89 0.96 -5.02 0.90
CA ALA A 89 2.08 -4.24 0.40
C ALA A 89 3.06 -3.67 1.44
N MET A 90 3.09 -4.21 2.67
CA MET A 90 3.91 -3.71 3.77
C MET A 90 5.41 -3.90 3.52
N ASP A 91 6.22 -2.93 3.97
CA ASP A 91 7.69 -2.94 3.84
C ASP A 91 8.31 -4.23 4.39
N GLU A 92 7.80 -4.76 5.51
CA GLU A 92 8.29 -6.02 6.12
C GLU A 92 8.35 -7.18 5.11
N LEU A 93 7.40 -7.22 4.17
CA LEU A 93 7.30 -8.27 3.15
C LEU A 93 7.85 -7.83 1.80
N TYR A 94 7.80 -6.54 1.48
CA TYR A 94 8.19 -6.03 0.16
C TYR A 94 9.64 -5.57 0.09
N ARG A 95 10.25 -5.26 1.23
CA ARG A 95 11.68 -4.97 1.29
C ARG A 95 12.45 -6.13 0.69
N ASP A 96 13.47 -5.78 -0.09
CA ASP A 96 14.38 -6.74 -0.71
C ASP A 96 13.70 -7.74 -1.67
N SER A 97 12.46 -7.48 -2.12
CA SER A 97 11.79 -8.29 -3.14
C SER A 97 12.30 -8.03 -4.57
N GLY A 98 13.01 -6.90 -4.76
CA GLY A 98 13.53 -6.48 -6.06
C GLY A 98 12.49 -5.78 -6.95
N PHE A 99 11.41 -5.24 -6.38
CA PHE A 99 10.49 -4.40 -7.16
C PHE A 99 11.17 -3.12 -7.65
N GLY A 100 10.85 -2.69 -8.87
CA GLY A 100 11.37 -1.47 -9.48
C GLY A 100 10.44 -0.27 -9.31
N GLN A 101 9.12 -0.48 -9.35
CA GLN A 101 8.13 0.57 -9.16
C GLN A 101 6.99 0.12 -8.26
N PHE A 102 6.41 1.07 -7.53
CA PHE A 102 5.36 0.84 -6.55
C PHE A 102 4.35 1.97 -6.56
N ARG A 103 3.06 1.63 -6.51
CA ARG A 103 1.97 2.57 -6.23
C ARG A 103 0.97 1.93 -5.29
N GLU A 104 0.51 2.71 -4.34
CA GLU A 104 -0.56 2.34 -3.43
C GLU A 104 -1.50 3.52 -3.23
N SER A 105 -2.78 3.24 -2.99
CA SER A 105 -3.74 4.23 -2.55
C SER A 105 -4.66 3.65 -1.48
N LEU A 106 -4.91 4.44 -0.46
CA LEU A 106 -5.89 4.14 0.59
C LEU A 106 -7.15 4.98 0.37
N PHE A 107 -8.31 4.33 0.44
CA PHE A 107 -9.61 4.98 0.49
C PHE A 107 -10.34 4.55 1.75
N ALA A 108 -11.05 5.46 2.41
CA ALA A 108 -11.97 5.08 3.48
C ALA A 108 -13.17 6.02 3.51
N ASP A 109 -14.24 5.57 4.17
CA ASP A 109 -15.37 6.45 4.46
C ASP A 109 -15.05 7.47 5.57
N ASP A 110 -15.99 8.36 5.88
CA ASP A 110 -15.77 9.42 6.88
C ASP A 110 -15.67 8.88 8.32
N SER A 111 -16.12 7.65 8.56
CA SER A 111 -16.08 6.98 9.85
C SER A 111 -14.93 6.00 10.00
N ASP A 112 -14.14 5.82 8.94
CA ASP A 112 -13.11 4.77 8.79
C ASP A 112 -13.66 3.34 9.05
N ALA A 113 -14.97 3.13 8.83
CA ALA A 113 -15.63 1.84 9.05
C ALA A 113 -15.49 0.90 7.85
N LEU A 114 -15.27 1.46 6.66
CA LEU A 114 -14.91 0.76 5.44
C LEU A 114 -13.65 1.41 4.87
N GLU A 115 -12.63 0.59 4.66
CA GLU A 115 -11.35 0.99 4.07
C GLU A 115 -11.01 0.06 2.91
N VAL A 116 -10.39 0.62 1.87
CA VAL A 116 -9.82 -0.11 0.74
C VAL A 116 -8.39 0.36 0.54
N ASP A 117 -7.48 -0.59 0.62
CA ASP A 117 -6.08 -0.41 0.28
C ASP A 117 -5.77 -1.22 -0.98
N GLN A 118 -5.06 -0.62 -1.92
CA GLN A 118 -4.72 -1.25 -3.19
C GLN A 118 -3.32 -0.83 -3.61
N ALA A 119 -2.49 -1.83 -3.90
CA ALA A 119 -1.15 -1.63 -4.40
C ALA A 119 -0.92 -2.37 -5.72
N VAL A 120 -0.14 -1.73 -6.59
CA VAL A 120 0.44 -2.35 -7.78
C VAL A 120 1.95 -2.16 -7.72
N THR A 121 2.66 -3.25 -7.90
CA THR A 121 4.12 -3.29 -7.85
C THR A 121 4.66 -3.92 -9.12
N ALA A 122 5.65 -3.27 -9.76
CA ALA A 122 6.28 -3.76 -10.98
C ALA A 122 7.66 -4.35 -10.70
N PHE A 123 7.95 -5.46 -11.36
CA PHE A 123 9.21 -6.19 -11.31
C PHE A 123 9.86 -6.23 -12.69
N ASP A 124 11.15 -6.55 -12.73
CA ASP A 124 11.86 -6.72 -14.00
C ASP A 124 11.41 -7.98 -14.77
N THR A 125 10.89 -8.98 -14.06
CA THR A 125 10.48 -10.26 -14.68
C THR A 125 9.17 -10.79 -14.11
N PRO A 126 8.39 -11.53 -14.92
CA PRO A 126 7.21 -12.23 -14.42
C PRO A 126 7.50 -13.25 -13.32
N THR A 127 8.69 -13.84 -13.34
CA THR A 127 9.11 -14.79 -12.30
C THR A 127 9.28 -14.10 -10.96
N ALA A 128 9.89 -12.92 -10.91
CA ALA A 128 10.05 -12.16 -9.67
C ALA A 128 8.70 -11.76 -9.05
N ALA A 129 7.74 -11.32 -9.87
CA ALA A 129 6.38 -11.05 -9.42
C ALA A 129 5.72 -12.29 -8.78
N ARG A 130 5.77 -13.44 -9.47
CA ARG A 130 5.25 -14.71 -8.93
C ARG A 130 5.98 -15.16 -7.66
N THR A 131 7.29 -14.92 -7.56
CA THR A 131 8.06 -15.24 -6.35
C THR A 131 7.60 -14.43 -5.15
N LEU A 132 7.32 -13.12 -5.31
CA LEU A 132 6.77 -12.31 -4.22
C LEU A 132 5.39 -12.83 -3.78
N VAL A 133 4.51 -13.16 -4.73
CA VAL A 133 3.19 -13.73 -4.43
C VAL A 133 3.33 -15.04 -3.65
N GLY A 134 4.15 -15.98 -4.14
CA GLY A 134 4.39 -17.25 -3.45
C GLY A 134 4.89 -17.07 -2.02
N ARG A 135 5.90 -16.20 -1.81
CA ARG A 135 6.43 -15.87 -0.48
C ARG A 135 5.37 -15.28 0.44
N THR A 136 4.51 -14.41 -0.11
CA THR A 136 3.41 -13.80 0.62
C THR A 136 2.42 -14.85 1.12
N VAL A 137 1.97 -15.72 0.22
CA VAL A 137 0.99 -16.76 0.54
C VAL A 137 1.58 -17.81 1.50
N ASP A 138 2.85 -18.17 1.35
CA ASP A 138 3.54 -19.04 2.30
C ASP A 138 3.59 -18.41 3.70
N THR A 139 3.80 -17.11 3.79
CA THR A 139 3.75 -16.37 5.06
C THR A 139 2.34 -16.40 5.65
N TRP A 140 1.29 -16.24 4.83
CA TRP A 140 -0.10 -16.39 5.29
C TRP A 140 -0.35 -17.78 5.88
N ARG A 141 0.10 -18.85 5.21
CA ARG A 141 -0.04 -20.23 5.69
C ARG A 141 0.67 -20.45 7.02
N GLN A 142 1.83 -19.84 7.23
CA GLN A 142 2.60 -19.94 8.49
C GLN A 142 1.96 -19.17 9.65
N CYS A 143 1.09 -18.21 9.36
CA CYS A 143 0.39 -17.39 10.36
C CYS A 143 -1.07 -17.83 10.58
N ALA A 144 -1.60 -18.71 9.74
CA ALA A 144 -2.99 -19.14 9.78
C ALA A 144 -3.35 -19.84 11.11
N GLY A 145 -4.50 -19.48 11.67
CA GLY A 145 -5.01 -20.04 12.93
C GLY A 145 -4.41 -19.41 14.19
N ASP A 146 -3.38 -18.58 14.07
CA ASP A 146 -2.79 -17.86 15.18
C ASP A 146 -3.49 -16.51 15.44
N SER A 147 -3.01 -15.81 16.48
CA SER A 147 -3.36 -14.42 16.74
C SER A 147 -2.15 -13.50 16.53
N LEU A 148 -2.41 -12.30 16.02
CA LEU A 148 -1.45 -11.21 15.94
C LEU A 148 -1.91 -10.09 16.88
N THR A 149 -0.97 -9.53 17.65
CA THR A 149 -1.24 -8.36 18.49
C THR A 149 -0.30 -7.23 18.11
N ILE A 150 -0.86 -6.06 17.80
CA ILE A 150 -0.13 -4.80 17.69
C ILE A 150 -0.21 -4.09 19.04
N ARG A 151 0.95 -3.89 19.66
CA ARG A 151 1.11 -3.08 20.86
C ARG A 151 1.52 -1.68 20.47
N TYR A 152 1.15 -0.73 21.32
CA TYR A 152 1.46 0.68 21.14
C TYR A 152 2.29 1.14 22.32
N ASP A 153 3.21 2.07 22.10
CA ASP A 153 3.88 2.75 23.21
C ASP A 153 2.86 3.51 24.09
N GLY A 154 3.18 3.66 25.37
CA GLY A 154 2.29 4.27 26.35
C GLY A 154 1.11 3.38 26.76
N ASN A 155 -0.06 3.99 26.98
CA ASN A 155 -1.23 3.32 27.59
C ASN A 155 -2.36 3.02 26.58
N ARG A 156 -2.10 3.10 25.27
CA ARG A 156 -3.09 2.75 24.25
C ARG A 156 -3.36 1.24 24.27
N ARG A 157 -4.64 0.87 24.13
CA ARG A 157 -5.04 -0.55 24.14
C ARG A 157 -4.46 -1.26 22.92
N PRO A 158 -3.88 -2.48 23.07
CA PRO A 158 -3.42 -3.27 21.94
C PRO A 158 -4.57 -3.65 21.00
N SER A 159 -4.24 -3.79 19.71
CA SER A 159 -5.13 -4.32 18.69
C SER A 159 -4.80 -5.80 18.47
N THR A 160 -5.79 -6.69 18.53
CA THR A 160 -5.59 -8.13 18.34
C THR A 160 -6.43 -8.63 17.18
N PHE A 161 -5.85 -9.49 16.36
CA PHE A 161 -6.42 -10.07 15.16
C PHE A 161 -6.36 -11.59 15.24
N MET A 162 -7.44 -12.26 14.86
CA MET A 162 -7.47 -13.70 14.61
C MET A 162 -7.18 -13.94 13.13
N LEU A 163 -6.14 -14.70 12.83
CA LEU A 163 -5.66 -14.87 11.46
C LEU A 163 -6.32 -16.09 10.82
N GLY A 164 -6.99 -15.86 9.69
CA GLY A 164 -7.71 -16.89 8.94
C GLY A 164 -6.79 -17.82 8.15
N ASN A 165 -7.34 -18.94 7.71
CA ASN A 165 -6.66 -19.78 6.72
C ASN A 165 -6.74 -19.11 5.34
N PRO A 166 -5.63 -19.04 4.59
CA PRO A 166 -5.68 -18.57 3.22
C PRO A 166 -6.47 -19.55 2.33
N SER A 167 -7.08 -19.03 1.29
CA SER A 167 -7.90 -19.74 0.31
C SER A 167 -7.55 -19.28 -1.10
N VAL A 168 -8.10 -19.96 -2.12
CA VAL A 168 -8.06 -19.51 -3.51
C VAL A 168 -9.49 -19.34 -3.98
N VAL A 169 -9.81 -18.18 -4.54
CA VAL A 169 -11.13 -17.85 -5.07
C VAL A 169 -10.95 -17.28 -6.47
N ASP A 170 -11.53 -17.96 -7.47
CA ASP A 170 -11.36 -17.68 -8.89
C ASP A 170 -9.88 -17.44 -9.31
N ASP A 171 -9.01 -18.39 -8.97
CA ASP A 171 -7.56 -18.37 -9.28
C ASP A 171 -6.77 -17.21 -8.63
N ILE A 172 -7.35 -16.54 -7.62
CA ILE A 172 -6.68 -15.49 -6.84
C ILE A 172 -6.48 -15.99 -5.39
N ASP A 173 -5.26 -15.84 -4.89
CA ASP A 173 -4.94 -16.14 -3.49
C ASP A 173 -5.57 -15.09 -2.57
N VAL A 174 -6.27 -15.55 -1.54
CA VAL A 174 -6.99 -14.71 -0.57
C VAL A 174 -6.57 -15.08 0.85
N THR A 175 -6.49 -14.08 1.73
CA THR A 175 -6.43 -14.27 3.18
C THR A 175 -7.40 -13.34 3.89
N ASN A 176 -7.57 -13.57 5.18
CA ASN A 176 -8.43 -12.78 6.04
C ASN A 176 -7.95 -12.80 7.48
N GLU A 177 -8.42 -11.80 8.21
CA GLU A 177 -8.32 -11.68 9.65
C GLU A 177 -9.63 -11.12 10.20
N GLN A 178 -9.87 -11.36 11.48
CA GLN A 178 -11.08 -10.89 12.17
C GLN A 178 -10.75 -10.38 13.57
N SER A 179 -11.58 -9.47 14.07
CA SER A 179 -11.54 -9.10 15.48
C SER A 179 -11.96 -10.28 16.35
N PRO A 180 -11.21 -10.64 17.40
CA PRO A 180 -11.58 -11.71 18.33
C PRO A 180 -12.86 -11.41 19.10
N THR A 181 -13.22 -10.13 19.27
CA THR A 181 -14.41 -9.68 20.01
C THR A 181 -15.56 -9.27 19.10
N SER A 182 -15.36 -9.24 17.80
CA SER A 182 -16.38 -8.88 16.80
C SER A 182 -16.07 -9.58 15.48
N PRO A 183 -16.34 -10.89 15.35
CA PRO A 183 -15.92 -11.69 14.21
C PRO A 183 -16.44 -11.19 12.84
N GLN A 184 -17.53 -10.42 12.84
CA GLN A 184 -18.03 -9.75 11.64
C GLN A 184 -17.13 -8.61 11.14
N GLN A 185 -16.25 -8.07 11.98
CA GLN A 185 -15.28 -7.02 11.65
C GLN A 185 -13.93 -7.64 11.33
N GLY A 186 -13.30 -7.18 10.25
CA GLY A 186 -12.00 -7.67 9.83
C GLY A 186 -11.70 -7.27 8.39
N SER A 187 -10.72 -7.94 7.78
CA SER A 187 -10.34 -7.64 6.41
C SER A 187 -10.42 -8.87 5.52
N ARG A 188 -10.46 -8.59 4.22
CA ARG A 188 -10.19 -9.55 3.16
C ARG A 188 -9.06 -8.98 2.33
N ARG A 189 -8.02 -9.78 2.10
CA ARG A 189 -6.88 -9.41 1.28
C ARG A 189 -6.75 -10.40 0.14
N ALA A 190 -6.49 -9.91 -1.07
CA ALA A 190 -6.21 -10.73 -2.24
C ALA A 190 -4.91 -10.30 -2.90
N ILE A 191 -4.17 -11.27 -3.41
CA ILE A 191 -2.92 -11.01 -4.12
C ILE A 191 -2.84 -11.86 -5.39
N VAL A 192 -2.37 -11.28 -6.49
CA VAL A 192 -2.17 -11.97 -7.76
C VAL A 192 -1.01 -11.37 -8.53
N ALA A 193 -0.29 -12.22 -9.27
CA ALA A 193 0.71 -11.78 -10.24
C ALA A 193 0.12 -11.83 -11.66
N VAL A 194 0.29 -10.75 -12.43
CA VAL A 194 -0.05 -10.66 -13.85
C VAL A 194 1.17 -10.12 -14.60
N ASP A 195 1.71 -10.91 -15.53
CA ASP A 195 3.02 -10.67 -16.13
C ASP A 195 4.08 -10.34 -15.07
N ASN A 196 4.74 -9.20 -15.18
CA ASN A 196 5.75 -8.69 -14.26
C ASN A 196 5.17 -7.78 -13.15
N LEU A 197 3.86 -7.77 -12.96
CA LEU A 197 3.18 -6.98 -11.94
C LEU A 197 2.62 -7.86 -10.83
N VAL A 198 2.55 -7.28 -9.63
CA VAL A 198 1.79 -7.81 -8.49
C VAL A 198 0.69 -6.82 -8.15
N VAL A 199 -0.54 -7.32 -8.07
CA VAL A 199 -1.72 -6.62 -7.57
C VAL A 199 -2.00 -7.16 -6.18
N ASP A 200 -2.07 -6.26 -5.20
CA ASP A 200 -2.18 -6.60 -3.79
C ASP A 200 -3.16 -5.65 -3.11
N VAL A 201 -4.33 -6.18 -2.75
CA VAL A 201 -5.48 -5.36 -2.34
C VAL A 201 -6.07 -5.88 -1.03
N ARG A 202 -6.52 -4.97 -0.18
CA ARG A 202 -7.19 -5.25 1.09
C ARG A 202 -8.46 -4.41 1.19
N ILE A 203 -9.53 -5.03 1.68
CA ILE A 203 -10.74 -4.33 2.12
C ILE A 203 -10.92 -4.64 3.59
N THR A 204 -11.07 -3.61 4.41
CA THR A 204 -11.33 -3.72 5.86
C THR A 204 -12.73 -3.18 6.15
N GLY A 205 -13.51 -3.90 6.96
CA GLY A 205 -14.85 -3.47 7.30
C GLY A 205 -15.67 -4.56 7.96
N THR A 206 -16.99 -4.52 7.75
CA THR A 206 -17.94 -5.43 8.39
C THR A 206 -18.63 -6.34 7.36
N ASN A 207 -18.79 -7.63 7.69
CA ASN A 207 -19.48 -8.64 6.86
C ASN A 207 -18.91 -8.78 5.44
N LEU A 208 -17.60 -8.65 5.30
CA LEU A 208 -16.92 -8.77 4.01
C LEU A 208 -16.90 -10.22 3.49
N THR A 209 -16.88 -10.35 2.17
CA THR A 209 -16.74 -11.61 1.44
C THR A 209 -15.50 -11.59 0.57
N ASP A 210 -14.88 -12.75 0.37
CA ASP A 210 -13.70 -12.91 -0.49
C ASP A 210 -13.99 -12.44 -1.93
N GLY A 211 -15.23 -12.64 -2.40
CA GLY A 211 -15.66 -12.20 -3.72
C GLY A 211 -15.56 -10.69 -3.96
N GLN A 212 -15.66 -9.84 -2.91
CA GLN A 212 -15.48 -8.40 -3.06
C GLN A 212 -14.02 -8.05 -3.37
N VAL A 213 -13.07 -8.61 -2.60
CA VAL A 213 -11.64 -8.34 -2.79
C VAL A 213 -11.11 -8.96 -4.07
N VAL A 214 -11.61 -10.14 -4.46
CA VAL A 214 -11.31 -10.79 -5.74
C VAL A 214 -11.79 -9.97 -6.93
N ARG A 215 -13.00 -9.39 -6.88
CA ARG A 215 -13.48 -8.49 -7.94
C ARG A 215 -12.57 -7.28 -8.12
N LEU A 216 -12.11 -6.68 -7.01
CA LEU A 216 -11.18 -5.57 -7.05
C LEU A 216 -9.83 -5.98 -7.66
N ALA A 217 -9.24 -7.08 -7.18
CA ALA A 217 -7.99 -7.61 -7.71
C ALA A 217 -8.06 -7.86 -9.23
N LYS A 218 -9.16 -8.49 -9.70
CA LYS A 218 -9.40 -8.73 -11.14
C LYS A 218 -9.56 -7.44 -11.94
N ALA A 219 -10.28 -6.45 -11.39
CA ALA A 219 -10.48 -5.17 -12.06
C ALA A 219 -9.16 -4.42 -12.30
N ILE A 220 -8.22 -4.52 -11.36
CA ILE A 220 -6.87 -3.93 -11.50
C ILE A 220 -6.00 -4.79 -12.40
N ALA A 221 -5.95 -6.12 -12.17
CA ALA A 221 -5.12 -7.03 -12.96
C ALA A 221 -5.50 -7.03 -14.45
N GLY A 222 -6.79 -6.89 -14.77
CA GLY A 222 -7.28 -6.82 -16.15
C GLY A 222 -6.80 -5.59 -16.93
N ARG A 223 -6.27 -4.56 -16.27
CA ARG A 223 -5.73 -3.35 -16.92
C ARG A 223 -4.33 -3.58 -17.49
N ASN A 224 -3.68 -4.70 -17.15
CA ASN A 224 -2.41 -5.11 -17.74
C ASN A 224 -2.58 -5.83 -19.10
N SER A 225 -3.81 -5.93 -19.61
CA SER A 225 -4.12 -6.58 -20.89
C SER A 225 -3.87 -5.62 -22.05
N VAL A 226 -2.61 -5.35 -22.38
CA VAL A 226 -2.22 -4.62 -23.62
C VAL A 226 -1.22 -5.43 -24.42
#